data_AF-A0A1M3PUF1-F1
#
_entry.id   AF-A0A1M3PUF1-F1
#
_cell.length_a   1.000
_cell.length_b   1.000
_cell.length_c   1.000
_cell.angle_alpha   90.00
_cell.angle_beta   90.00
_cell.angle_gamma   90.00
#
_symmetry.space_group_name_H-M   'P 1'
#
loop_
_entity.id
_entity.type
_entity.pdbx_description
1 polymer ?
#
loop_
_entity_poly.entity_id
_entity_poly.type
_entity_poly.pdbx_seq_one_letter_code
_entity_poly.pdbx_strand_id
1 'polypeptide(L)'
;MAKPKGISWFVTDKLGFRKTHLPAADARLPPRGLETVLRTLRRRLDDKVADVFHAACVSGDLEVAEKLLAILEDMHERRRRQFENDRRQISDEAVVRARKELERCRATPRPDLS
;
A
#
# COMPACT_ATOMS: atom_id res chain seq x y z
N MET A 1 -41.52 13.08 -0.67
CA MET A 1 -40.39 12.19 -1.01
C MET A 1 -39.12 13.03 -1.07
N ALA A 2 -38.23 12.88 -0.09
CA ALA A 2 -37.03 13.70 0.06
C ALA A 2 -35.85 13.08 -0.69
N LYS A 3 -35.20 13.86 -1.57
CA LYS A 3 -33.93 13.50 -2.22
C LYS A 3 -32.79 13.55 -1.18
N PRO A 4 -31.94 12.52 -1.06
CA PRO A 4 -30.72 12.67 -0.27
C PRO A 4 -29.70 13.52 -1.04
N LYS A 5 -29.19 14.55 -0.39
CA LYS A 5 -28.11 15.40 -0.90
C LYS A 5 -26.80 14.61 -0.81
N GLY A 6 -26.18 14.35 -1.95
CA GLY A 6 -24.90 13.65 -2.03
C GLY A 6 -23.79 14.44 -1.32
N ILE A 7 -23.00 13.75 -0.50
CA ILE A 7 -21.84 14.33 0.17
C ILE A 7 -20.74 14.48 -0.88
N SER A 8 -20.37 15.73 -1.17
CA SER A 8 -19.27 16.07 -2.05
C SER A 8 -17.96 15.97 -1.28
N TRP A 9 -17.17 14.94 -1.58
CA TRP A 9 -15.80 14.84 -1.12
C TRP A 9 -14.89 15.50 -2.15
N PHE A 10 -14.37 16.68 -1.82
CA PHE A 10 -13.25 17.28 -2.53
C PHE A 10 -11.96 16.63 -2.02
N VAL A 11 -11.38 15.76 -2.83
CA VAL A 11 -10.00 15.33 -2.67
C VAL A 11 -9.17 16.14 -3.64
N THR A 12 -8.33 17.03 -3.11
CA THR A 12 -7.33 17.75 -3.90
C THR A 12 -6.13 16.84 -4.11
N ASP A 13 -5.85 16.48 -5.35
CA ASP A 13 -4.48 16.23 -5.77
C ASP A 13 -4.30 16.70 -7.21
N LYS A 14 -3.19 17.41 -7.44
CA LYS A 14 -2.79 17.95 -8.74
C LYS A 14 -2.57 16.76 -9.68
N LEU A 15 -3.37 16.62 -10.75
CA LEU A 15 -3.03 16.07 -12.08
C LEU A 15 -4.30 15.57 -12.81
N GLY A 16 -4.71 16.28 -13.87
CA GLY A 16 -5.34 15.68 -15.06
C GLY A 16 -6.72 15.02 -14.92
N PHE A 17 -7.77 15.80 -15.13
CA PHE A 17 -9.18 15.41 -15.16
C PHE A 17 -9.51 14.36 -16.25
N ARG A 18 -9.78 13.11 -15.86
CA ARG A 18 -10.70 12.22 -16.59
C ARG A 18 -11.91 11.95 -15.72
N LYS A 19 -13.07 12.39 -16.19
CA LYS A 19 -14.39 12.24 -15.56
C LYS A 19 -14.80 10.76 -15.59
N THR A 20 -14.48 9.99 -14.55
CA THR A 20 -15.14 8.69 -14.34
C THR A 20 -16.44 8.93 -13.60
N HIS A 21 -17.52 9.11 -14.38
CA HIS A 21 -18.86 9.00 -13.85
C HIS A 21 -19.05 7.53 -13.44
N LEU A 22 -18.92 7.21 -12.15
CA LEU A 22 -19.30 5.88 -11.66
C LEU A 22 -20.82 5.90 -11.50
N PRO A 23 -21.60 5.17 -12.33
CA PRO A 23 -23.05 5.15 -12.18
C PRO A 23 -23.41 4.46 -10.85
N ALA A 24 -24.19 5.18 -10.03
CA ALA A 24 -24.61 4.78 -8.70
C ALA A 24 -25.78 3.76 -8.70
N ALA A 25 -25.72 2.74 -9.56
CA ALA A 25 -26.76 1.71 -9.62
C ALA A 25 -26.11 0.32 -9.59
N ASP A 26 -26.43 -0.44 -8.55
CA ASP A 26 -26.25 -1.91 -8.47
C ASP A 26 -24.85 -2.48 -8.60
N ALA A 27 -23.89 -1.98 -7.82
CA ALA A 27 -22.57 -2.60 -7.71
C ALA A 27 -22.57 -3.88 -6.83
N ARG A 28 -23.45 -4.86 -7.10
CA ARG A 28 -23.10 -6.26 -6.81
C ARG A 28 -22.08 -6.67 -7.87
N LEU A 29 -20.81 -6.33 -7.61
CA LEU A 29 -19.71 -6.78 -8.47
C LEU A 29 -19.84 -8.31 -8.62
N PRO A 30 -19.86 -8.85 -9.85
CA PRO A 30 -19.72 -10.29 -10.02
C PRO A 30 -18.42 -10.72 -9.30
N PRO A 31 -18.34 -11.94 -8.73
CA PRO A 31 -17.23 -12.35 -7.85
C PRO A 31 -15.83 -12.08 -8.46
N ARG A 32 -15.71 -12.15 -9.79
CA ARG A 32 -14.48 -11.83 -10.55
C ARG A 32 -14.08 -10.33 -10.53
N GLY A 33 -15.05 -9.43 -10.45
CA GLY A 33 -14.82 -7.99 -10.33
C GLY A 33 -14.33 -7.61 -8.93
N LEU A 34 -14.85 -8.27 -7.88
CA LEU A 34 -14.42 -8.03 -6.50
C LEU A 34 -12.95 -8.44 -6.30
N GLU A 35 -12.53 -9.58 -6.82
CA GLU A 35 -11.14 -10.03 -6.73
C GLU A 35 -10.16 -9.06 -7.39
N THR A 36 -10.53 -8.50 -8.54
CA THR A 36 -9.71 -7.51 -9.25
C THR A 36 -9.58 -6.23 -8.45
N VAL A 37 -10.69 -5.72 -7.90
CA VAL A 37 -10.69 -4.52 -7.05
C VAL A 37 -9.86 -4.75 -5.77
N LEU A 38 -10.04 -5.90 -5.11
CA LEU A 38 -9.25 -6.26 -3.92
C LEU A 38 -7.76 -6.37 -4.24
N ARG A 39 -7.39 -6.94 -5.38
CA ARG A 39 -5.99 -6.98 -5.85
C ARG A 39 -5.43 -5.56 -6.02
N THR A 40 -6.17 -4.65 -6.66
CA THR A 40 -5.73 -3.26 -6.83
C THR A 40 -5.60 -2.54 -5.50
N LEU A 41 -6.57 -2.68 -4.59
CA LEU A 41 -6.53 -2.05 -3.27
C LEU A 41 -5.35 -2.58 -2.43
N ARG A 42 -5.07 -3.88 -2.50
CA ARG A 42 -3.91 -4.50 -1.84
C ARG A 42 -2.59 -3.92 -2.35
N ARG A 43 -2.42 -3.83 -3.68
CA ARG A 43 -1.21 -3.22 -4.26
C ARG A 43 -1.03 -1.77 -3.81
N ARG A 44 -2.11 -0.98 -3.82
CA ARG A 44 -2.06 0.41 -3.34
C ARG A 44 -1.75 0.52 -1.84
N LEU A 45 -2.17 -0.48 -1.05
CA LEU A 45 -1.81 -0.54 0.37
C LEU A 45 -0.33 -0.85 0.53
N ASP A 46 0.21 -1.84 -0.19
CA ASP A 46 1.65 -2.15 -0.19
C ASP A 46 2.48 -0.91 -0.55
N ASP A 47 2.12 -0.23 -1.64
CA ASP A 47 2.82 0.96 -2.13
C ASP A 47 2.85 2.06 -1.03
N LYS A 48 1.70 2.34 -0.40
CA LYS A 48 1.63 3.33 0.68
C LYS A 48 2.45 2.95 1.91
N VAL A 49 2.43 1.68 2.31
CA VAL A 49 3.22 1.23 3.47
C VAL A 49 4.72 1.33 3.15
N ALA A 50 5.13 1.00 1.92
CA ALA A 50 6.50 1.16 1.45
C ALA A 50 6.95 2.63 1.41
N ASP A 51 6.09 3.54 0.95
CA ASP A 51 6.37 4.98 0.94
C ASP A 51 6.62 5.52 2.36
N VAL A 52 5.75 5.14 3.32
CA VAL A 52 5.90 5.57 4.72
C VAL A 52 7.12 4.94 5.37
N PHE A 53 7.43 3.67 5.04
CA PHE A 53 8.66 3.02 5.49
C PHE A 53 9.91 3.78 5.02
N HIS A 54 9.96 4.16 3.74
CA HIS A 54 11.08 4.93 3.21
C HIS A 54 11.20 6.30 3.89
N ALA A 55 10.07 6.98 4.13
CA ALA A 55 10.05 8.23 4.87
C ALA A 55 10.59 8.08 6.32
N ALA A 56 10.25 6.99 7.01
CA ALA A 56 10.78 6.68 8.35
C ALA A 56 12.30 6.41 8.31
N CYS A 57 12.77 5.66 7.32
CA CYS A 57 14.19 5.41 7.07
C CYS A 57 14.98 6.71 6.83
N VAL A 58 14.46 7.62 5.99
CA VAL A 58 15.08 8.93 5.72
C VAL A 58 15.05 9.83 6.96
N SER A 59 13.98 9.75 7.73
CA SER A 59 13.83 10.54 8.97
C SER A 59 14.72 10.03 10.10
N GLY A 60 15.22 8.78 10.02
CA GLY A 60 16.02 8.13 11.06
C GLY A 60 15.17 7.54 12.19
N ASP A 61 13.85 7.47 12.02
CA ASP A 61 12.93 6.82 12.97
C ASP A 61 12.93 5.31 12.71
N LEU A 62 13.95 4.65 13.25
CA LEU A 62 14.17 3.21 13.04
C LEU A 62 13.10 2.36 13.72
N GLU A 63 12.53 2.81 14.84
CA GLU A 63 11.47 2.07 15.53
C GLU A 63 10.20 2.01 14.68
N VAL A 64 9.83 3.12 14.05
CA VAL A 64 8.70 3.16 13.11
C VAL A 64 9.02 2.35 11.84
N ALA A 65 10.23 2.46 11.30
CA ALA A 65 10.65 1.68 10.14
C ALA A 65 10.56 0.16 10.39
N GLU A 66 10.97 -0.31 11.57
CA GLU A 66 10.87 -1.71 11.97
C GLU A 66 9.42 -2.20 12.06
N LYS A 67 8.54 -1.41 12.66
CA LYS A 67 7.10 -1.74 12.75
C LYS A 67 6.47 -1.83 11.36
N LEU A 68 6.81 -0.91 10.46
CA LEU A 68 6.31 -0.91 9.09
C LEU A 68 6.85 -2.09 8.28
N LEU A 69 8.12 -2.46 8.47
CA LEU A 69 8.69 -3.65 7.86
C LEU A 69 7.97 -4.93 8.31
N ALA A 70 7.69 -5.08 9.61
CA ALA A 70 6.95 -6.22 10.12
C ALA A 70 5.53 -6.32 9.52
N ILE A 71 4.87 -5.18 9.29
CA ILE A 71 3.57 -5.13 8.62
C ILE A 71 3.70 -5.58 7.15
N LEU A 72 4.70 -5.09 6.41
CA LEU A 72 4.94 -5.52 5.03
C LEU A 72 5.17 -7.03 4.94
N GLU A 73 5.96 -7.57 5.87
CA GLU A 73 6.23 -9.00 5.95
C GLU A 73 4.96 -9.82 6.22
N ASP A 74 4.13 -9.42 7.18
CA ASP A 74 2.87 -10.10 7.49
C ASP A 74 1.88 -10.02 6.31
N MET A 75 1.80 -8.87 5.65
CA MET A 75 0.97 -8.68 4.45
C MET A 75 1.41 -9.60 3.30
N HIS A 76 2.72 -9.78 3.10
CA HIS A 76 3.28 -10.70 2.11
C HIS A 76 3.06 -12.17 2.52
N GLU A 77 3.31 -12.53 3.77
CA GLU A 77 3.11 -13.88 4.32
C GLU A 77 1.66 -14.35 4.12
N ARG A 78 0.69 -13.51 4.50
CA ARG A 78 -0.74 -13.79 4.30
C ARG A 78 -1.08 -14.00 2.83
N ARG A 79 -0.43 -13.24 1.94
CA ARG A 79 -0.61 -13.37 0.49
C ARG A 79 -0.06 -14.70 -0.02
N ARG A 80 1.15 -15.09 0.42
CA ARG A 80 1.75 -16.38 0.06
C ARG A 80 0.85 -17.55 0.43
N ARG A 81 0.31 -17.53 1.65
CA ARG A 81 -0.65 -18.54 2.12
C ARG A 81 -1.95 -18.55 1.33
N GLN A 82 -2.44 -17.38 0.89
CA GLN A 82 -3.68 -17.29 0.11
C GLN A 82 -3.54 -17.79 -1.33
N PHE A 83 -2.36 -17.64 -1.95
CA PHE A 83 -2.14 -18.00 -3.36
C PHE A 83 -1.02 -19.04 -3.54
N GLU A 84 -0.97 -20.03 -2.66
CA GLU A 84 0.10 -21.03 -2.58
C GLU A 84 0.35 -21.78 -3.91
N ASN A 85 -0.68 -21.87 -4.77
CA ASN A 85 -0.64 -22.47 -6.10
C ASN A 85 -0.23 -21.51 -7.24
N ASP A 86 -0.21 -20.19 -7.01
CA ASP A 86 0.06 -19.17 -8.03
C ASP A 86 1.34 -18.39 -7.71
N ARG A 87 2.44 -19.14 -7.50
CA ARG A 87 3.78 -18.62 -7.15
C ARG A 87 4.32 -17.54 -8.09
N ARG A 88 3.75 -17.40 -9.30
CA ARG A 88 4.14 -16.36 -10.27
C ARG A 88 3.59 -14.98 -9.93
N GLN A 89 2.60 -14.85 -9.03
CA GLN A 89 1.99 -13.56 -8.70
C GLN A 89 2.57 -12.88 -7.45
N ILE A 90 3.40 -13.57 -6.67
CA ILE A 90 3.92 -13.03 -5.40
C ILE A 90 5.44 -12.92 -5.51
N SER A 91 5.92 -11.73 -5.88
CA SER A 91 7.35 -11.40 -5.83
C SER A 91 7.72 -10.99 -4.39
N ASP A 92 8.64 -11.72 -3.78
CA ASP A 92 9.23 -11.40 -2.47
C ASP A 92 10.31 -10.30 -2.58
N GLU A 93 10.60 -9.81 -3.78
CA GLU A 93 11.65 -8.80 -4.05
C GLU A 93 11.42 -7.49 -3.29
N ALA A 94 10.15 -7.08 -3.10
CA ALA A 94 9.82 -5.87 -2.36
C ALA A 94 10.24 -5.95 -0.89
N VAL A 95 9.93 -7.08 -0.23
CA VAL A 95 10.31 -7.34 1.16
C VAL A 95 11.83 -7.47 1.31
N VAL A 96 12.47 -8.21 0.40
CA VAL A 96 13.93 -8.35 0.39
C VAL A 96 14.62 -7.00 0.21
N ARG A 97 14.08 -6.13 -0.66
CA ARG A 97 14.59 -4.76 -0.84
C ARG A 97 14.43 -3.93 0.44
N ALA A 98 13.25 -3.97 1.06
CA ALA A 98 12.97 -3.24 2.30
C ALA A 98 13.89 -3.69 3.45
N ARG A 99 14.15 -5.01 3.59
CA ARG A 99 15.11 -5.55 4.56
C ARG A 99 16.51 -5.00 4.35
N LYS A 100 17.01 -5.03 3.11
CA LYS A 100 18.34 -4.50 2.76
C LYS A 100 18.45 -3.00 3.03
N GLU A 101 17.36 -2.27 2.84
CA GLU A 101 17.31 -0.83 3.12
C GLU A 101 17.36 -0.54 4.62
N LEU A 102 16.60 -1.28 5.44
CA LEU A 102 16.68 -1.16 6.90
C LEU A 102 18.09 -1.49 7.42
N GLU A 103 18.72 -2.53 6.88
CA GLU A 103 20.11 -2.88 7.21
C GLU A 103 21.07 -1.73 6.88
N ARG A 104 20.90 -1.05 5.74
CA ARG A 104 21.69 0.15 5.39
C ARG A 104 21.45 1.31 6.34
N CYS A 105 20.20 1.56 6.72
CA CYS A 105 19.85 2.62 7.67
C CYS A 105 20.46 2.37 9.05
N ARG A 106 20.52 1.11 9.51
CA ARG A 106 21.18 0.73 10.76
C ARG A 106 22.71 0.80 10.67
N ALA A 107 23.29 0.41 9.53
CA ALA A 107 24.73 0.38 9.32
C ALA A 107 25.35 1.76 9.07
N THR A 108 24.54 2.77 8.74
CA THR A 108 24.99 4.15 8.54
C THR A 108 24.60 4.98 9.76
N PRO A 109 25.42 5.01 10.84
CA PRO A 109 25.19 5.96 11.91
C PRO A 109 25.22 7.36 11.28
N ARG A 110 24.12 8.10 11.44
CA ARG A 110 24.04 9.51 11.04
C ARG A 110 25.24 10.22 11.68
N PRO A 111 26.11 10.91 10.91
CA PRO A 111 26.99 11.89 11.52
C PRO A 111 26.06 12.91 12.18
N ASP A 112 26.08 12.88 13.49
CA ASP A 112 25.68 13.90 14.43
C ASP A 112 25.77 15.29 13.79
N LEU A 113 24.61 15.89 13.51
CA LEU A 113 24.51 17.32 13.31
C LEU A 113 24.73 17.95 14.69
N SER A 114 25.99 18.32 14.95
CA SER A 114 26.41 19.24 16.01
C SER A 114 25.71 20.59 15.90
#